data_AF-A0A7X9GCP6-F1
#
_entry.id   AF-A0A7X9GCP6-F1
#
_cell.length_a   1.000
_cell.length_b   1.000
_cell.length_c   1.000
_cell.angle_alpha   90.00
_cell.angle_beta   90.00
_cell.angle_gamma   90.00
#
_symmetry.space_group_name_H-M   'P 1'
#
loop_
_entity.id
_entity.type
_entity.pdbx_description
1 polymer ?
#
loop_
_entity_poly.entity_id
_entity_poly.type
_entity_poly.pdbx_seq_one_letter_code
_entity_poly.pdbx_strand_id
1 'polypeptide(L)'
;MKEATGELSTTVITVVAIAAVAAIFTVWLLPSMRSALKAKTYCQQTVDCTSCNNNKMTCKYYEEDSNGKITTSNDTIVCPCDEGK
;
A
#
# COMPACT_ATOMS: atom_id res chain seq x y z
N MET A 1 -48.14 -14.91 -16.08
CA MET A 1 -47.35 -14.55 -14.89
C MET A 1 -45.92 -15.00 -15.13
N LYS A 2 -44.99 -14.06 -15.35
CA LYS A 2 -43.57 -14.30 -15.65
C LYS A 2 -42.79 -13.97 -14.38
N GLU A 3 -42.91 -14.85 -13.39
CA GLU A 3 -42.47 -14.63 -12.02
C GLU A 3 -41.57 -15.80 -11.61
N ALA A 4 -40.43 -15.97 -12.29
CA ALA A 4 -39.45 -17.00 -11.91
C ALA A 4 -38.02 -16.60 -12.32
N THR A 5 -37.70 -15.31 -12.27
CA THR A 5 -36.32 -14.81 -12.42
C THR A 5 -36.02 -13.76 -11.34
N GLY A 6 -36.74 -13.81 -10.21
CA GLY A 6 -36.88 -12.68 -9.29
C GLY A 6 -36.32 -12.86 -7.88
N GLU A 7 -35.69 -13.99 -7.54
CA GLU A 7 -35.13 -14.24 -6.21
C GLU A 7 -33.64 -14.60 -6.28
N LEU A 8 -32.89 -13.94 -7.18
CA LEU A 8 -31.48 -13.76 -6.86
C LEU A 8 -31.47 -12.77 -5.69
N SER A 9 -31.32 -13.29 -4.47
CA SER A 9 -31.47 -12.53 -3.23
C SER A 9 -30.81 -11.17 -3.36
N THR A 10 -31.57 -10.09 -3.23
CA THR A 10 -31.11 -8.71 -3.42
C THR A 10 -29.83 -8.43 -2.63
N THR A 11 -29.64 -9.13 -1.50
CA THR A 11 -28.42 -9.13 -0.69
C THR A 11 -27.19 -9.62 -1.46
N VAL A 12 -27.29 -10.73 -2.20
CA VAL A 12 -26.21 -11.27 -3.03
C VAL A 12 -25.82 -10.26 -4.11
N ILE A 13 -26.81 -9.65 -4.76
CA ILE A 13 -26.58 -8.61 -5.78
C ILE A 13 -25.81 -7.43 -5.16
N THR A 14 -26.21 -6.97 -3.96
CA THR A 14 -25.53 -5.86 -3.28
C THR A 14 -24.09 -6.22 -2.87
N VAL A 15 -23.85 -7.44 -2.37
CA VAL A 15 -22.50 -7.87 -1.98
C VAL A 15 -21.58 -7.95 -3.20
N VAL A 16 -22.08 -8.49 -4.32
CA VAL A 16 -21.32 -8.56 -5.58
C VAL A 16 -21.02 -7.16 -6.12
N ALA A 17 -21.98 -6.23 -6.04
CA ALA A 17 -21.77 -4.84 -6.47
C ALA A 17 -20.68 -4.14 -5.63
N ILE A 18 -20.71 -4.28 -4.29
CA ILE A 18 -19.70 -3.70 -3.40
C ILE A 18 -18.32 -4.31 -3.69
N ALA A 19 -18.25 -5.64 -3.85
CA ALA A 19 -17.00 -6.33 -4.18
C ALA A 19 -16.42 -5.88 -5.53
N ALA A 20 -17.27 -5.67 -6.54
CA ALA A 20 -16.85 -5.16 -7.84
C ALA A 20 -16.28 -3.73 -7.73
N VAL A 21 -16.93 -2.84 -6.99
CA VAL A 21 -16.42 -1.48 -6.76
C VAL A 21 -15.10 -1.49 -5.98
N ALA A 22 -14.98 -2.35 -4.95
CA ALA A 22 -13.74 -2.51 -4.20
C ALA A 22 -12.60 -3.06 -5.08
N ALA A 23 -12.89 -4.01 -5.96
CA ALA A 23 -11.91 -4.54 -6.92
C ALA A 23 -11.42 -3.45 -7.89
N ILE A 24 -12.32 -2.62 -8.42
CA ILE A 24 -11.94 -1.49 -9.29
C ILE A 24 -11.10 -0.47 -8.52
N PHE A 25 -11.49 -0.13 -7.29
CA PHE A 25 -10.74 0.79 -6.44
C PHE A 25 -9.33 0.28 -6.14
N THR A 26 -9.18 -1.00 -5.85
CA THR A 26 -7.88 -1.60 -5.53
C THR A 26 -6.94 -1.72 -6.73
N VAL A 27 -7.47 -1.96 -7.94
CA VAL A 27 -6.66 -2.12 -9.15
C VAL A 27 -6.33 -0.78 -9.80
N TRP A 28 -7.24 0.19 -9.81
CA TRP A 28 -7.06 1.45 -10.54
C TRP A 28 -6.78 2.67 -9.65
N LEU A 29 -7.48 2.80 -8.51
CA LEU A 29 -7.34 3.99 -7.66
C LEU A 29 -6.18 3.85 -6.67
N LEU A 30 -5.98 2.66 -6.10
CA LEU A 30 -4.87 2.40 -5.19
C LEU A 30 -3.47 2.62 -5.80
N PRO A 31 -3.11 2.21 -7.03
CA PRO A 31 -1.79 2.54 -7.57
C PRO A 31 -1.54 4.05 -7.67
N SER A 32 -2.57 4.85 -7.91
CA SER A 32 -2.45 6.31 -7.95
C SER A 32 -2.05 6.90 -6.59
N MET A 33 -2.51 6.31 -5.47
CA MET A 33 -2.16 6.76 -4.12
C MET A 33 -0.96 6.01 -3.49
N ARG A 34 -0.61 4.83 -4.02
CA ARG A 34 0.50 4.01 -3.50
C ARG A 34 1.84 4.70 -3.60
N SER A 35 2.07 5.59 -4.56
CA SER A 35 3.34 6.32 -4.65
C SER A 35 3.57 7.24 -3.46
N ALA A 36 2.52 7.93 -2.99
CA ALA A 36 2.60 8.79 -1.81
C ALA A 36 2.60 7.99 -0.49
N LEU A 37 1.84 6.89 -0.43
CA LEU A 37 1.83 6.02 0.75
C LEU A 37 3.07 5.16 0.89
N LYS A 38 3.65 4.63 -0.21
CA LYS A 38 4.91 3.87 -0.15
C LYS A 38 6.01 4.74 0.43
N ALA A 39 6.18 5.98 -0.05
CA ALA A 39 7.17 6.88 0.53
C ALA A 39 6.93 7.03 2.05
N LYS A 40 5.70 7.31 2.49
CA LYS A 40 5.40 7.42 3.92
C LYS A 40 5.63 6.11 4.71
N THR A 41 5.09 4.99 4.27
CA THR A 41 5.18 3.69 4.98
C THR A 41 6.61 3.18 5.03
N TYR A 42 7.35 3.23 3.92
CA TYR A 42 8.74 2.78 3.88
C TYR A 42 9.61 3.73 4.72
N CYS A 43 9.40 5.05 4.67
CA CYS A 43 10.11 6.01 5.52
C CYS A 43 9.77 5.92 7.02
N GLN A 44 8.67 5.28 7.41
CA GLN A 44 8.41 4.96 8.81
C GLN A 44 9.25 3.75 9.28
N GLN A 45 9.46 2.79 8.38
CA GLN A 45 10.22 1.55 8.63
C GLN A 45 11.70 1.65 8.25
N THR A 46 12.19 2.85 7.94
CA THR A 46 13.60 3.06 7.64
C THR A 46 14.48 2.93 8.86
N VAL A 47 15.67 2.40 8.61
CA VAL A 47 16.78 2.26 9.54
C VAL A 47 18.06 2.72 8.84
N ASP A 48 19.07 3.12 9.62
CA ASP A 48 20.37 3.55 9.06
C ASP A 48 20.22 4.70 8.04
N CYS A 49 19.66 5.82 8.50
CA CYS A 49 19.47 7.02 7.69
C CYS A 49 20.71 7.92 7.71
N THR A 50 21.06 8.48 6.55
CA THR A 50 22.12 9.51 6.44
C THR A 50 21.64 10.84 7.02
N SER A 51 22.57 11.72 7.39
CA SER A 51 22.25 13.10 7.79
C SER A 51 21.35 13.80 6.76
N CYS A 52 20.36 14.54 7.27
CA CYS A 52 19.45 15.31 6.44
C CYS A 52 20.22 16.32 5.58
N ASN A 53 19.99 16.27 4.27
CA ASN A 53 20.53 17.24 3.31
C ASN A 53 19.40 17.76 2.42
N ASN A 54 19.15 19.07 2.48
CA ASN A 54 18.15 19.74 1.67
C ASN A 54 16.74 19.13 1.80
N ASN A 55 16.32 18.90 3.05
CA ASN A 55 15.04 18.30 3.44
C ASN A 55 14.82 16.86 2.95
N LYS A 56 15.89 16.16 2.56
CA LYS A 56 15.91 14.78 2.11
C LYS A 56 16.97 13.99 2.87
N MET A 57 16.66 12.75 3.22
CA MET A 57 17.61 11.79 3.78
C MET A 57 17.53 10.48 2.99
N THR A 58 18.67 9.83 2.85
CA THR A 58 18.76 8.51 2.22
C THR A 58 18.81 7.47 3.32
N CYS A 59 17.89 6.53 3.31
CA CYS A 59 17.74 5.51 4.34
C CYS A 59 17.68 4.12 3.75
N LYS A 60 18.07 3.12 4.54
CA LYS A 60 17.78 1.72 4.25
C LYS A 60 16.48 1.31 4.93
N TYR A 61 15.92 0.20 4.51
CA TYR A 61 14.71 -0.37 5.10
C TYR A 61 14.91 -1.86 5.31
N TYR A 62 14.05 -2.47 6.13
CA TYR A 62 14.08 -3.92 6.30
C TYR A 62 13.40 -4.61 5.12
N GLU A 63 14.07 -5.59 4.55
CA GLU A 63 13.53 -6.50 3.55
C GLU A 63 13.37 -7.89 4.16
N GLU A 64 12.34 -8.59 3.70
CA GLU A 64 12.15 -10.00 4.04
C GLU A 64 12.65 -10.83 2.87
N ASP A 65 13.71 -11.62 3.11
CA ASP A 65 14.20 -12.59 2.14
C ASP A 65 13.18 -13.72 1.94
N SER A 66 13.31 -14.48 0.84
CA SER A 66 12.48 -15.67 0.53
C SER A 66 12.44 -16.77 1.61
N ASN A 67 13.26 -16.64 2.66
CA ASN A 67 13.32 -17.52 3.82
C ASN A 67 12.66 -16.92 5.08
N GLY A 68 11.94 -15.81 4.97
CA GLY A 68 11.28 -15.14 6.10
C GLY A 68 12.26 -14.47 7.08
N LYS A 69 13.52 -14.25 6.66
CA LYS A 69 14.54 -13.58 7.47
C LYS A 69 14.49 -12.08 7.17
N ILE A 70 14.33 -11.28 8.23
CA ILE A 70 14.41 -9.83 8.15
C ILE A 70 15.89 -9.42 8.04
N THR A 71 16.27 -8.82 6.92
CA THR A 71 17.61 -8.30 6.66
C THR A 71 17.54 -6.82 6.29
N THR A 72 18.63 -6.07 6.52
CA THR A 72 18.71 -4.68 6.07
C THR A 72 18.90 -4.65 4.56
N SER A 73 18.02 -3.94 3.86
CA SER A 73 18.12 -3.77 2.41
C SER A 73 19.45 -3.12 2.01
N ASN A 74 19.99 -3.56 0.88
CA ASN A 74 21.07 -2.85 0.19
C ASN A 74 20.54 -1.69 -0.67
N ASP A 75 19.22 -1.64 -0.91
CA ASP A 75 18.57 -0.56 -1.62
C ASP A 75 18.31 0.61 -0.67
N THR A 76 18.32 1.81 -1.24
CA THR A 76 18.21 3.05 -0.48
C THR A 76 17.02 3.86 -0.95
N ILE A 77 16.16 4.22 0.00
CA ILE A 77 14.99 5.08 -0.26
C ILE A 77 15.27 6.52 0.18
N VAL A 78 14.85 7.47 -0.65
CA VAL A 78 14.91 8.90 -0.33
C VAL A 78 13.64 9.30 0.41
N CYS A 79 13.81 9.70 1.66
CA CYS A 79 12.75 10.13 2.57
C CYS A 79 12.82 11.63 2.82
N PRO A 80 11.68 12.32 3.01
CA PRO A 80 11.71 13.67 3.55
C PRO A 80 12.30 13.64 4.96
N CYS A 81 13.03 14.69 5.32
CA CYS A 81 13.45 14.88 6.70
C CYS A 81 12.23 15.30 7.53
N ASP A 82 11.59 14.33 8.16
CA ASP A 82 10.56 14.57 9.16
C ASP A 82 11.25 14.62 10.52
N GLU A 83 11.02 15.68 11.31
CA GLU A 83 11.73 16.01 12.55
C GLU A 83 11.45 15.06 13.74
N GLY A 84 11.27 13.77 13.47
CA GLY A 84 10.90 12.74 14.43
C GLY A 84 11.85 11.54 14.50
N LYS A 85 13.01 11.57 13.85
CA LYS A 85 14.08 10.57 14.00
C LYS A 85 15.46 11.22 14.04
#